data_AF-A0A498F218-F1
#
_entry.id   AF-A0A498F218-F1
#
_cell.length_a   1.000
_cell.length_b   1.000
_cell.length_c   1.000
_cell.angle_alpha   90.00
_cell.angle_beta   90.00
_cell.angle_gamma   90.00
#
_symmetry.space_group_name_H-M   'P 1'
#
loop_
_entity.id
_entity.type
_entity.pdbx_description
1 polymer ?
#
loop_
_entity_poly.entity_id
_entity_poly.type
_entity_poly.pdbx_seq_one_letter_code
_entity_poly.pdbx_strand_id
1 'polypeptide(L)' 'MVDTDDAVADVAEDIDADGLGTAVIASIGSVALALYFYYVRGDKQRGQFVGLWPTTILAVASYFKLEEIRQKLDELDA' A
#
# COMPACT_ATOMS: atom_id res chain seq x y z
N MET A 1 -2.11 16.73 -20.68
CA MET A 1 -1.01 16.39 -19.76
C MET A 1 -1.72 16.05 -18.47
N VAL A 2 -1.75 14.78 -18.06
CA VAL A 2 -2.36 14.41 -16.78
C VAL A 2 -1.37 14.90 -15.72
N ASP A 3 -1.78 15.90 -14.95
CA ASP A 3 -1.02 16.33 -13.77
C ASP A 3 -0.92 15.12 -12.86
N THR A 4 0.29 14.56 -12.79
CA THR A 4 0.54 13.32 -12.05
C THR A 4 0.24 13.52 -10.56
N ASP A 5 0.40 14.75 -10.07
CA ASP A 5 0.04 15.20 -8.72
C ASP A 5 -1.47 15.12 -8.45
N ASP A 6 -2.34 15.47 -9.40
CA ASP A 6 -3.80 15.31 -9.26
C ASP A 6 -4.19 13.82 -9.27
N ALA A 7 -3.56 13.02 -10.14
CA ALA A 7 -3.84 11.58 -10.23
C ALA A 7 -3.42 10.81 -8.97
N VAL A 8 -2.32 11.19 -8.32
CA VAL A 8 -1.93 10.56 -7.04
C VAL A 8 -2.79 11.00 -5.87
N ALA A 9 -3.32 12.23 -5.90
CA ALA A 9 -4.24 12.73 -4.88
C ALA A 9 -5.61 12.04 -4.96
N ASP A 10 -6.17 11.93 -6.17
CA ASP A 10 -7.44 11.24 -6.45
C ASP A 10 -7.39 9.76 -6.06
N VAL A 11 -6.31 9.07 -6.44
CA VAL A 11 -6.07 7.67 -6.06
C VAL A 11 -5.88 7.51 -4.56
N ALA A 12 -5.24 8.47 -3.87
CA ALA A 12 -5.09 8.42 -2.42
C ALA A 12 -6.43 8.57 -1.68
N GLU A 13 -7.29 9.48 -2.16
CA GLU A 13 -8.62 9.74 -1.58
C GLU A 13 -9.55 8.52 -1.72
N ASP A 14 -9.52 7.83 -2.87
CA ASP A 14 -10.27 6.59 -3.12
C ASP A 14 -9.76 5.40 -2.28
N ILE A 15 -8.47 5.39 -1.93
CA ILE A 15 -7.84 4.32 -1.14
C ILE A 15 -8.19 4.46 0.36
N ASP A 16 -8.32 5.68 0.88
CA ASP A 16 -8.64 5.93 2.29
C ASP A 16 -10.04 5.45 2.69
N ALA A 17 -10.99 5.39 1.75
CA ALA A 17 -12.38 4.98 2.02
C ALA A 17 -12.56 3.46 2.25
N ASP A 18 -11.69 2.61 1.70
CA ASP A 18 -11.89 1.14 1.59
C ASP A 18 -10.93 0.31 2.47
N GLY A 19 -10.32 0.90 3.51
CA GLY A 19 -9.37 0.20 4.39
C GLY A 19 -7.99 -0.08 3.76
N LEU A 20 -7.85 0.06 2.44
CA LEU A 20 -6.56 0.10 1.75
C LEU A 20 -5.67 1.25 2.23
N GLY A 21 -6.24 2.35 2.73
CA GLY A 21 -5.49 3.51 3.23
C GLY A 21 -4.47 3.13 4.30
N THR A 22 -4.86 2.23 5.23
CA THR A 22 -3.95 1.73 6.27
C THR A 22 -2.78 0.95 5.68
N ALA A 23 -3.04 0.13 4.66
CA ALA A 23 -2.00 -0.63 3.97
C ALA A 23 -1.05 0.28 3.16
N VAL A 24 -1.58 1.34 2.54
CA VAL A 24 -0.77 2.33 1.82
C VAL A 24 0.13 3.10 2.78
N ILE A 25 -0.39 3.58 3.91
CA ILE A 25 0.41 4.27 4.94
C ILE A 25 1.49 3.32 5.49
N ALA A 26 1.14 2.06 5.78
CA ALA A 26 2.11 1.07 6.23
C ALA A 26 3.21 0.80 5.19
N SER A 27 2.84 0.78 3.91
CA SER A 27 3.77 0.59 2.79
C SER A 27 4.73 1.78 2.66
N ILE A 28 4.23 3.01 2.72
CA ILE A 28 5.07 4.23 2.74
C ILE A 28 6.00 4.22 3.96
N GLY A 29 5.47 3.89 5.13
CA GLY A 29 6.25 3.75 6.36
C GLY A 29 7.37 2.73 6.22
N SER A 30 7.12 1.63 5.52
CA SER A 30 8.13 0.61 5.24
C SER A 30 9.24 1.13 4.32
N VAL A 31 8.92 1.86 3.26
CA VAL A 31 9.95 2.50 2.40
C VAL A 31 10.80 3.49 3.21
N ALA A 32 10.16 4.35 4.01
CA ALA A 32 10.86 5.31 4.85
C ALA A 32 11.79 4.62 5.86
N LEU A 33 11.32 3.54 6.49
CA LEU A 33 12.10 2.75 7.45
C LEU A 33 13.28 2.03 6.77
N ALA A 34 13.10 1.55 5.55
CA ALA A 34 14.17 0.95 4.73
C ALA A 34 15.31 1.94 4.48
N LEU A 35 14.97 3.18 4.10
CA LEU A 35 15.93 4.26 3.91
C LEU A 35 16.67 4.60 5.22
N TYR A 36 15.95 4.61 6.35
CA TYR A 36 16.56 4.82 7.67
C TYR A 36 17.60 3.74 7.99
N PHE A 37 17.27 2.46 7.80
CA PHE A 37 18.25 1.39 8.06
C PHE A 37 19.43 1.40 7.09
N TYR A 38 19.18 1.71 5.82
CA TYR A 38 20.23 1.73 4.80
C TYR A 38 21.22 2.90 5.00
N TYR A 39 20.71 4.12 5.15
CA TYR A 39 21.54 5.32 5.18
C TYR A 39 21.94 5.76 6.59
N VAL A 40 21.03 5.71 7.56
CA VAL A 40 21.29 6.23 8.92
C VAL A 40 21.94 5.16 9.79
N ARG A 41 21.38 3.94 9.78
CA ARG A 41 21.88 2.84 10.62
C ARG A 41 23.05 2.07 9.97
N GLY A 42 23.28 2.25 8.66
CA GLY A 42 24.30 1.54 7.88
C GLY A 42 24.06 0.03 7.72
N ASP A 43 22.89 -0.46 8.12
CA ASP A 43 22.51 -1.88 8.13
C ASP A 43 21.81 -2.23 6.80
N LYS A 44 22.64 -2.38 5.76
CA LYS A 44 22.18 -2.53 4.36
C LYS A 44 21.31 -3.76 4.13
N GLN A 45 21.60 -4.87 4.80
CA GLN A 45 20.78 -6.09 4.67
C GLN A 45 19.37 -5.85 5.19
N ARG A 46 19.23 -5.24 6.38
CA ARG A 46 17.90 -4.91 6.92
C ARG A 46 17.17 -3.86 6.09
N GLY A 47 17.87 -2.84 5.60
CA GLY A 47 17.28 -1.86 4.68
C GLY A 47 16.66 -2.50 3.45
N GLN A 48 17.30 -3.52 2.88
CA GLN A 48 16.77 -4.22 1.71
C GLN A 48 15.54 -5.09 2.02
N PHE A 49 15.51 -5.79 3.17
CA PHE A 49 14.33 -6.56 3.58
C PHE A 49 13.12 -5.67 3.87
N VAL A 50 13.31 -4.57 4.60
CA VAL A 50 12.24 -3.63 4.91
C VAL A 50 11.78 -2.88 3.65
N GLY A 51 12.69 -2.66 2.68
CA GLY A 51 12.34 -2.08 1.38
C GLY A 51 11.46 -2.98 0.51
N LEU A 52 11.39 -4.28 0.80
CA LEU A 52 10.56 -5.26 0.07
C LEU A 52 9.18 -5.47 0.71
N TRP A 53 8.96 -5.03 1.95
CA TRP A 53 7.66 -5.13 2.62
C TRP A 53 6.52 -4.29 2.02
N PRO A 54 6.74 -3.15 1.34
CA PRO A 54 5.65 -2.44 0.66
C PRO A 54 4.90 -3.36 -0.31
N THR A 55 5.63 -4.12 -1.14
CA THR A 55 5.00 -4.98 -2.14
C THR A 55 4.18 -6.10 -1.51
N THR A 56 4.62 -6.64 -0.37
CA THR A 56 3.87 -7.68 0.35
C THR A 56 2.64 -7.11 1.07
N ILE A 57 2.76 -5.94 1.71
CA ILE A 57 1.63 -5.25 2.36
C ILE A 57 0.55 -4.91 1.33
N LEU A 58 0.93 -4.31 0.20
CA LEU A 58 0.00 -4.02 -0.88
C LEU A 58 -0.63 -5.29 -1.45
N ALA A 59 0.15 -6.36 -1.70
CA ALA A 59 -0.40 -7.61 -2.22
C ALA A 59 -1.46 -8.22 -1.29
N VAL A 60 -1.19 -8.22 0.02
CA VAL A 60 -2.15 -8.70 1.03
C VAL A 60 -3.39 -7.82 1.08
N ALA A 61 -3.23 -6.49 1.05
CA ALA A 61 -4.33 -5.55 1.08
C ALA A 61 -5.21 -5.66 -0.18
N SER A 62 -4.61 -5.82 -1.36
CA SER A 62 -5.32 -6.08 -2.60
C SER A 62 -6.12 -7.38 -2.55
N TYR A 63 -5.56 -8.45 -1.96
CA TYR A 63 -6.29 -9.71 -1.79
C TYR A 63 -7.58 -9.50 -0.98
N PHE A 64 -7.51 -8.78 0.14
CA PHE A 64 -8.70 -8.51 0.96
C PHE A 64 -9.73 -7.64 0.23
N LYS A 65 -9.31 -6.63 -0.55
CA LYS A 65 -10.23 -5.83 -1.34
C LYS A 65 -10.94 -6.65 -2.43
N LEU A 66 -10.25 -7.63 -3.02
CA LEU A 66 -10.86 -8.56 -3.98
C LEU A 66 -11.93 -9.45 -3.33
N GLU A 67 -11.68 -9.94 -2.13
CA GLU A 67 -12.65 -10.74 -1.35
C GLU A 67 -13.89 -9.91 -1.01
N GLU A 68 -13.72 -8.64 -0.63
CA GLU A 68 -14.82 -7.72 -0.35
C GLU A 68 -15.68 -7.43 -1.59
N ILE A 69 -15.04 -7.17 -2.74
CA ILE A 69 -15.74 -6.97 -4.02
C ILE A 69 -16.55 -8.22 -4.38
N ARG A 70 -15.96 -9.41 -4.21
CA ARG A 70 -16.65 -10.68 -4.46
C ARG A 70 -17.88 -10.85 -3.56
N GLN A 71 -17.75 -10.55 -2.27
CA GLN A 71 -18.86 -10.64 -1.33
C GLN A 71 -20.00 -9.67 -1.69
N LYS A 72 -19.68 -8.43 -2.06
CA LYS A 72 -20.67 -7.44 -2.49
C LYS A 72 -21.39 -7.88 -3.77
N LEU A 73 -20.70 -8.53 -4.71
CA LEU A 73 -21.30 -9.08 -5.93
C LEU A 73 -22.26 -10.24 -5.63
N ASP A 74 -21.87 -11.18 -4.77
CA ASP A 74 -22.74 -12.30 -4.38
C ASP A 74 -24.01 -11.83 -3.65
N GLU A 75 -23.95 -10.73 -2.89
CA GLU A 75 -25.11 -10.12 -2.22
C GLU A 75 -26.07 -9.42 -3.20
N LEU A 76 -25.53 -8.83 -4.29
CA LEU A 76 -26.33 -8.18 -5.34
C LEU A 76 -27.08 -9.17 -6.24
N ASP A 77 -26.54 -10.38 -6.41
CA ASP A 77 -27.13 -11.44 -7.24
C ASP A 77 -28.17 -12.31 -6.47
N ALA A 78 -28.33 -12.12 -5.16
CA ALA A 78 -29.26 -12.85 -4.29
C ALA A 78 -30.64 -12.18 -4.16
#